data_AF-A0A1F3FBX0-F1
#
_entry.id   AF-A0A1F3FBX0-F1
#
_cell.length_a   1.000
_cell.length_b   1.000
_cell.length_c   1.000
_cell.angle_alpha   90.00
_cell.angle_beta   90.00
_cell.angle_gamma   90.00
#
_symmetry.space_group_name_H-M   'P 1'
#
loop_
_entity.id
_entity.type
_entity.pdbx_description
1 polymer ?
#
loop_
_entity_poly.entity_id
_entity_poly.type
_entity_poly.pdbx_seq_one_letter_code
_entity_poly.pdbx_strand_id
1 'polypeptide(L)'
;MKQLRVLFPFFVSFLLFISCSEKEPQWTELFNGKDLTGWAANEHPESFKVEDGVLVVNGPISHLFYTGDLKKGIFHNFELKAMVKTEPNSNSGIVFHTQEQDYGPLLRGYEVQINNSYERPGDFQELKKTGSIYGIRNVYYNTVNDGEWFELSFKVVENSCEVLVNGTKVVDYIQPDEPYRPKNDKLKVFSSGKLALQCHDEQSKVYFKSIQVKPLPKAEKSEMLVSKEWDDKVTKLMFENFPLIDFHVHLKGGLTIAQACENSVKLGINYGIAPNCGLKFPVTDDTSLAAYMDTVKSQPIFRGMQAEGREWVTLFSPEAVAKFDYVFTDGMTWTDHKGRRMRLWIKEEAFVDDEQKFMDELVGKIESVLSQEPVDIHVNPTFLPDVIAAKYDELWTDERIDRFVKVLADNNVALEINARYKLPSEKILRKAKEAGVKFSFGTNNTGADLGTIDYCFEIKEKLGLTYKDMFMPKKHTEKPVLVKGLPAKITG
;
A
#
# COMPACT_ATOMS: atom_id res chain seq x y z
N MET A 1 68.72 -43.86 -55.15
CA MET A 1 68.27 -43.61 -53.76
C MET A 1 67.62 -42.24 -53.67
N LYS A 2 66.32 -42.18 -53.33
CA LYS A 2 65.51 -41.06 -52.80
C LYS A 2 64.05 -41.36 -53.14
N GLN A 3 63.36 -42.13 -52.29
CA GLN A 3 62.55 -41.73 -51.12
C GLN A 3 61.06 -41.78 -51.48
N LEU A 4 60.46 -42.91 -51.09
CA LEU A 4 59.03 -43.22 -51.13
C LEU A 4 58.32 -42.43 -50.03
N ARG A 5 57.30 -41.64 -50.35
CA ARG A 5 56.42 -41.01 -49.35
C ARG A 5 55.12 -41.80 -49.28
N VAL A 6 54.93 -42.48 -48.15
CA VAL A 6 53.70 -43.18 -47.77
C VAL A 6 52.72 -42.15 -47.19
N LEU A 7 51.51 -42.08 -47.76
CA LEU A 7 50.39 -41.28 -47.24
C LEU A 7 49.60 -42.12 -46.23
N PHE A 8 49.55 -41.65 -44.98
CA PHE A 8 48.67 -42.17 -43.93
C PHE A 8 47.38 -41.32 -43.91
N PRO A 9 46.17 -41.91 -43.99
CA PRO A 9 44.95 -41.13 -43.83
C PRO A 9 44.69 -40.90 -42.33
N PHE A 10 44.63 -39.64 -41.92
CA PHE A 10 44.17 -39.22 -40.60
C PHE A 10 42.64 -39.40 -40.54
N PHE A 11 42.17 -40.36 -39.76
CA PHE A 11 40.74 -40.55 -39.47
C PHE A 11 40.36 -39.55 -38.36
N VAL A 12 39.75 -38.43 -38.74
CA VAL A 12 39.20 -37.45 -37.78
C VAL A 12 37.86 -38.00 -37.26
N SER A 13 37.86 -38.48 -36.02
CA SER A 13 36.65 -38.87 -35.30
C SER A 13 35.87 -37.61 -34.90
N PHE A 14 34.73 -37.39 -35.56
CA PHE A 14 33.82 -36.28 -35.27
C PHE A 14 32.96 -36.66 -34.05
N LEU A 15 33.38 -36.22 -32.85
CA LEU A 15 32.57 -36.27 -31.65
C LEU A 15 31.38 -35.31 -31.81
N LEU A 16 30.21 -35.87 -32.14
CA LEU A 16 28.92 -35.17 -32.09
C LEU A 16 28.61 -34.82 -30.63
N PHE A 17 28.95 -33.60 -30.22
CA PHE A 17 28.36 -32.98 -29.04
C PHE A 17 26.88 -32.74 -29.33
N ILE A 18 26.03 -33.68 -28.90
CA ILE A 18 24.59 -33.43 -28.75
C ILE A 18 24.47 -32.43 -27.61
N SER A 19 24.48 -31.15 -27.94
CA SER A 19 24.04 -30.11 -27.02
C SER A 19 22.56 -30.38 -26.75
N CYS A 20 22.24 -30.83 -25.53
CA CYS A 20 20.89 -30.68 -24.99
C CYS A 20 20.61 -29.18 -24.93
N SER A 21 20.07 -28.62 -26.02
CA SER A 21 19.33 -27.38 -25.94
C SER A 21 18.12 -27.69 -25.07
N GLU A 22 18.20 -27.32 -23.79
CA GLU A 22 16.98 -27.15 -23.01
C GLU A 22 16.11 -26.15 -23.79
N LYS A 23 14.91 -26.59 -24.18
CA LYS A 23 13.97 -25.70 -24.87
C LYS A 23 13.68 -24.53 -23.95
N GLU A 24 13.89 -23.32 -24.45
CA GLU A 24 13.51 -22.08 -23.76
C GLU A 24 12.08 -22.18 -23.22
N PRO A 25 11.82 -21.82 -21.95
CA PRO A 25 10.49 -21.71 -21.39
C PRO A 25 9.54 -20.90 -22.29
N GLN A 26 8.44 -21.52 -22.72
CA GLN A 26 7.42 -20.86 -23.54
C GLN A 26 6.18 -20.52 -22.73
N TRP A 27 5.58 -19.37 -23.05
CA TRP A 27 4.25 -19.01 -22.57
C TRP A 27 3.20 -19.96 -23.12
N THR A 28 2.33 -20.45 -22.25
CA THR A 28 1.19 -21.31 -22.60
C THR A 28 -0.09 -20.67 -22.09
N GLU A 29 -1.08 -20.52 -22.98
CA GLU A 29 -2.43 -20.09 -22.63
C GLU A 29 -3.17 -21.22 -21.91
N LEU A 30 -3.62 -20.98 -20.68
CA LEU A 30 -4.36 -21.95 -19.86
C LEU A 30 -5.86 -21.86 -20.07
N PHE A 31 -6.39 -20.70 -20.47
CA PHE A 31 -7.80 -20.51 -20.77
C PHE A 31 -8.04 -20.47 -22.28
N ASN A 32 -8.81 -21.42 -22.80
CA ASN A 32 -8.96 -21.61 -24.24
C ASN A 32 -9.96 -20.64 -24.92
N GLY A 33 -10.64 -19.78 -24.14
CA GLY A 33 -11.63 -18.82 -24.64
C GLY A 33 -12.93 -19.46 -25.15
N LYS A 34 -13.21 -20.73 -24.85
CA LYS A 34 -14.38 -21.47 -25.35
C LYS A 34 -15.14 -22.20 -24.25
N ASP A 35 -14.42 -22.90 -23.37
CA ASP A 35 -14.99 -23.70 -22.30
C ASP A 35 -13.98 -23.85 -21.14
N LEU A 36 -14.32 -24.68 -20.15
CA LEU A 36 -13.49 -24.96 -18.98
C LEU A 36 -12.61 -26.20 -19.15
N THR A 37 -12.31 -26.64 -20.38
CA THR A 37 -11.41 -27.79 -20.60
C THR A 37 -10.06 -27.53 -19.93
N GLY A 38 -9.63 -28.46 -19.07
CA GLY A 38 -8.41 -28.32 -18.26
C GLY A 38 -8.62 -27.54 -16.96
N TRP A 39 -9.87 -27.28 -16.57
CA TRP A 39 -10.23 -26.65 -15.31
C TRP A 39 -11.33 -27.45 -14.60
N ALA A 40 -11.31 -27.47 -13.26
CA ALA A 40 -12.33 -28.12 -12.45
C ALA A 40 -12.64 -27.28 -11.21
N ALA A 41 -13.92 -27.03 -10.95
CA ALA A 41 -14.36 -26.37 -9.72
C ALA A 41 -14.44 -27.39 -8.58
N ASN A 42 -14.05 -27.00 -7.36
CA ASN A 42 -14.24 -27.86 -6.20
C ASN A 42 -15.70 -27.87 -5.70
N GLU A 43 -16.33 -26.70 -5.71
CA GLU A 43 -17.73 -26.48 -5.33
C GLU A 43 -18.40 -25.63 -6.42
N HIS A 44 -19.73 -25.51 -6.42
CA HIS A 44 -20.45 -24.53 -7.25
C HIS A 44 -19.93 -24.33 -8.69
N PRO A 45 -19.85 -25.38 -9.53
CA PRO A 45 -19.34 -25.25 -10.90
C PRO A 45 -20.12 -24.22 -11.74
N GLU A 46 -21.38 -23.96 -11.38
CA GLU A 46 -22.21 -22.91 -11.97
C GLU A 46 -21.67 -21.48 -11.77
N SER A 47 -20.75 -21.26 -10.82
CA SER A 47 -20.10 -19.98 -10.58
C SER A 47 -19.07 -19.60 -11.65
N PHE A 48 -18.69 -20.56 -12.53
CA PHE A 48 -17.69 -20.37 -13.58
C PHE A 48 -18.32 -20.61 -14.95
N LYS A 49 -18.41 -19.55 -15.76
CA LYS A 49 -19.04 -19.61 -17.09
C LYS A 49 -18.14 -18.99 -18.13
N VAL A 50 -18.22 -19.48 -19.37
CA VAL A 50 -17.58 -18.83 -20.50
C VAL A 50 -18.63 -18.08 -21.30
N GLU A 51 -18.50 -16.76 -21.37
CA GLU A 51 -19.41 -15.85 -22.07
C GLU A 51 -18.57 -14.97 -23.00
N ASP A 52 -18.90 -14.93 -24.30
CA ASP A 52 -18.20 -14.14 -25.32
C ASP A 52 -16.67 -14.30 -25.34
N GLY A 53 -16.21 -15.52 -25.06
CA GLY A 53 -14.79 -15.88 -25.03
C GLY A 53 -14.04 -15.42 -23.77
N VAL A 54 -14.77 -15.04 -22.72
CA VAL A 54 -14.23 -14.59 -21.43
C VAL A 54 -14.74 -15.53 -20.33
N LEU A 55 -13.88 -15.88 -19.39
CA LEU A 55 -14.28 -16.60 -18.18
C LEU A 55 -14.90 -15.61 -17.19
N VAL A 56 -16.17 -15.80 -16.88
CA VAL A 56 -16.95 -15.07 -15.88
C VAL A 56 -16.97 -15.87 -14.59
N VAL A 57 -16.56 -15.23 -13.49
CA VAL A 57 -16.55 -15.79 -12.14
C VAL A 57 -17.52 -14.99 -11.28
N ASN A 58 -18.63 -15.62 -10.87
CA ASN A 58 -19.66 -15.01 -10.03
C ASN A 58 -20.60 -16.07 -9.43
N GLY A 59 -20.76 -16.05 -8.11
CA GLY A 59 -21.60 -17.01 -7.37
C GLY A 59 -21.07 -17.29 -5.96
N PRO A 60 -21.59 -18.31 -5.26
CA PRO A 60 -21.11 -18.69 -3.94
C PRO A 60 -19.60 -19.03 -3.93
N ILE A 61 -19.01 -19.05 -2.74
CA ILE A 61 -17.58 -19.36 -2.54
C ILE A 61 -17.21 -20.64 -3.28
N SER A 62 -16.21 -20.57 -4.16
CA SER A 62 -15.66 -21.72 -4.87
C SER A 62 -14.28 -21.41 -5.44
N HIS A 63 -13.54 -22.45 -5.84
CA HIS A 63 -12.25 -22.34 -6.49
C HIS A 63 -12.20 -23.19 -7.76
N LEU A 64 -11.81 -22.56 -8.88
CA LEU A 64 -11.61 -23.23 -10.16
C LEU A 64 -10.13 -23.58 -10.32
N PHE A 65 -9.80 -24.86 -10.16
CA PHE A 65 -8.43 -25.38 -10.23
C PHE A 65 -8.03 -25.70 -11.66
N TYR A 66 -6.80 -25.37 -12.04
CA TYR A 66 -6.23 -25.85 -13.30
C TYR A 66 -5.85 -27.34 -13.17
N THR A 67 -6.43 -28.17 -14.03
CA THR A 67 -6.29 -29.63 -14.10
C THR A 67 -5.73 -30.12 -15.43
N GLY A 68 -5.38 -29.20 -16.34
CA GLY A 68 -4.88 -29.53 -17.67
C GLY A 68 -3.50 -30.21 -17.70
N ASP A 69 -3.09 -30.63 -18.90
CA ASP A 69 -1.92 -31.47 -19.13
C ASP A 69 -0.58 -30.77 -18.85
N LEU A 70 -0.52 -29.43 -18.97
CA LEU A 70 0.72 -28.69 -18.77
C LEU A 70 1.22 -28.92 -17.34
N LYS A 71 2.35 -29.64 -17.22
CA LYS A 71 2.94 -30.06 -15.93
C LYS A 71 1.94 -30.77 -15.00
N LYS A 72 0.86 -31.38 -15.56
CA LYS A 72 -0.27 -31.96 -14.80
C LYS A 72 -0.89 -30.96 -13.80
N GLY A 73 -0.84 -29.68 -14.15
CA GLY A 73 -1.28 -28.56 -13.33
C GLY A 73 -0.43 -28.26 -12.08
N ILE A 74 0.74 -28.87 -11.91
CA ILE A 74 1.62 -28.63 -10.76
C ILE A 74 2.79 -27.72 -11.17
N PHE A 75 2.87 -26.55 -10.55
CA PHE A 75 3.88 -25.54 -10.81
C PHE A 75 4.72 -25.27 -9.56
N HIS A 76 6.04 -25.15 -9.75
CA HIS A 76 6.98 -24.69 -8.73
C HIS A 76 7.44 -23.27 -9.07
N ASN A 77 8.36 -23.13 -10.03
CA ASN A 77 8.78 -21.85 -10.57
C ASN A 77 7.99 -21.54 -11.84
N PHE A 78 7.46 -20.33 -11.94
CA PHE A 78 6.70 -19.90 -13.10
C PHE A 78 6.55 -18.37 -13.14
N GLU A 79 6.25 -17.85 -14.32
CA GLU A 79 5.60 -16.55 -14.47
C GLU A 79 4.14 -16.78 -14.89
N LEU A 80 3.22 -15.99 -14.33
CA LEU A 80 1.81 -15.95 -14.71
C LEU A 80 1.43 -14.55 -15.15
N LYS A 81 0.59 -14.46 -16.19
CA LYS A 81 -0.08 -13.24 -16.64
C LYS A 81 -1.55 -13.51 -16.80
N ALA A 82 -2.39 -12.62 -16.30
CA ALA A 82 -3.83 -12.67 -16.50
C ALA A 82 -4.35 -11.31 -16.94
N MET A 83 -5.21 -11.30 -17.95
CA MET A 83 -6.01 -10.13 -18.29
C MET A 83 -7.32 -10.20 -17.53
N VAL A 84 -7.49 -9.29 -16.57
CA VAL A 84 -8.58 -9.31 -15.58
C VAL A 84 -9.42 -8.04 -15.70
N LYS A 85 -10.72 -8.14 -15.43
CA LYS A 85 -11.63 -7.02 -15.20
C LYS A 85 -12.53 -7.35 -14.02
N THR A 86 -12.87 -6.35 -13.21
CA THR A 86 -13.82 -6.48 -12.08
C THR A 86 -15.05 -5.60 -12.34
N GLU A 87 -16.23 -6.05 -11.92
CA GLU A 87 -17.33 -5.11 -11.66
C GLU A 87 -17.09 -4.38 -10.33
N PRO A 88 -17.71 -3.21 -10.09
CA PRO A 88 -17.68 -2.56 -8.79
C PRO A 88 -18.06 -3.51 -7.65
N ASN A 89 -17.41 -3.35 -6.50
CA ASN A 89 -17.62 -4.17 -5.31
C ASN A 89 -17.34 -5.68 -5.51
N SER A 90 -16.31 -6.02 -6.29
CA SER A 90 -15.91 -7.42 -6.51
C SER A 90 -14.61 -7.80 -5.80
N ASN A 91 -14.59 -9.01 -5.25
CA ASN A 91 -13.44 -9.67 -4.64
C ASN A 91 -13.16 -11.02 -5.33
N SER A 92 -11.89 -11.31 -5.55
CA SER A 92 -11.39 -12.59 -6.08
C SER A 92 -9.89 -12.67 -5.81
N GLY A 93 -9.26 -13.75 -6.28
CA GLY A 93 -7.82 -13.93 -6.22
C GLY A 93 -7.36 -15.06 -7.12
N ILE A 94 -6.06 -15.04 -7.45
CA ILE A 94 -5.37 -16.16 -8.09
C ILE A 94 -4.53 -16.84 -7.02
N VAL A 95 -4.87 -18.08 -6.70
CA VAL A 95 -4.18 -18.89 -5.70
C VAL A 95 -3.16 -19.78 -6.39
N PHE A 96 -1.95 -19.87 -5.85
CA PHE A 96 -0.87 -20.71 -6.37
C PHE A 96 -0.17 -21.52 -5.29
N HIS A 97 0.55 -22.56 -5.72
CA HIS A 97 1.16 -23.58 -4.84
C HIS A 97 0.15 -24.24 -3.90
N THR A 98 -1.12 -24.22 -4.29
CA THR A 98 -2.22 -24.81 -3.52
C THR A 98 -2.44 -26.27 -3.93
N GLN A 99 -3.42 -26.91 -3.30
CA GLN A 99 -3.89 -28.25 -3.65
C GLN A 99 -5.41 -28.24 -3.71
N GLU A 100 -5.99 -29.17 -4.46
CA GLU A 100 -7.44 -29.36 -4.45
C GLU A 100 -7.93 -29.69 -3.04
N GLN A 101 -9.04 -29.07 -2.67
CA GLN A 101 -9.72 -29.26 -1.40
C GLN A 101 -11.22 -29.23 -1.67
N ASP A 102 -11.93 -30.24 -1.16
CA ASP A 102 -13.34 -30.45 -1.49
C ASP A 102 -14.24 -29.29 -1.02
N TYR A 103 -13.92 -28.66 0.12
CA TYR A 103 -14.74 -27.59 0.66
C TYR A 103 -13.95 -26.55 1.48
N GLY A 104 -14.47 -25.33 1.54
CA GLY A 104 -13.99 -24.29 2.46
C GLY A 104 -12.77 -23.49 1.97
N PRO A 105 -12.20 -22.62 2.82
CA PRO A 105 -11.08 -21.76 2.41
C PRO A 105 -9.82 -22.58 2.12
N LEU A 106 -9.07 -22.19 1.10
CA LEU A 106 -7.80 -22.84 0.76
C LEU A 106 -6.74 -22.48 1.80
N LEU A 107 -6.28 -23.49 2.53
CA LEU A 107 -5.31 -23.31 3.61
C LEU A 107 -3.85 -23.29 3.12
N ARG A 108 -3.61 -23.84 1.91
CA ARG A 108 -2.27 -24.05 1.34
C ARG A 108 -1.98 -23.06 0.21
N GLY A 109 -0.74 -22.58 0.18
CA GLY A 109 -0.23 -21.72 -0.88
C GLY A 109 -0.50 -20.24 -0.60
N TYR A 110 -0.38 -19.42 -1.64
CA TYR A 110 -0.59 -17.98 -1.56
C TYR A 110 -1.66 -17.54 -2.54
N GLU A 111 -2.31 -16.43 -2.21
CA GLU A 111 -3.28 -15.76 -3.07
C GLU A 111 -2.73 -14.40 -3.49
N VAL A 112 -2.75 -14.12 -4.79
CA VAL A 112 -2.61 -12.75 -5.31
C VAL A 112 -4.02 -12.16 -5.42
N GLN A 113 -4.29 -11.15 -4.60
CA GLN A 113 -5.60 -10.52 -4.45
C GLN A 113 -6.04 -9.82 -5.74
N ILE A 114 -7.34 -9.89 -6.03
CA ILE A 114 -8.06 -9.07 -7.00
C ILE A 114 -9.18 -8.35 -6.22
N ASN A 115 -8.99 -7.06 -5.94
CA ASN A 115 -9.94 -6.19 -5.25
C ASN A 115 -9.59 -4.72 -5.52
N ASN A 116 -10.47 -4.00 -6.21
CA ASN A 116 -10.31 -2.56 -6.45
C ASN A 116 -11.21 -1.75 -5.52
N SER A 117 -12.49 -2.12 -5.39
CA SER A 117 -13.48 -1.37 -4.61
C SER A 117 -14.33 -2.20 -3.65
N TYR A 118 -14.01 -3.48 -3.43
CA TYR A 118 -14.81 -4.35 -2.55
C TYR A 118 -14.91 -3.82 -1.13
N GLU A 119 -16.14 -3.77 -0.64
CA GLU A 119 -16.49 -3.47 0.73
C GLU A 119 -17.21 -4.66 1.33
N ARG A 120 -16.54 -5.30 2.29
CA ARG A 120 -17.13 -6.42 3.00
C ARG A 120 -18.29 -5.93 3.89
N PRO A 121 -19.48 -6.53 3.83
CA PRO A 121 -20.53 -6.26 4.79
C PRO A 121 -20.10 -6.59 6.23
N GLY A 122 -20.56 -5.77 7.18
CA GLY A 122 -20.33 -5.96 8.61
C GLY A 122 -19.10 -5.22 9.14
N ASP A 123 -18.61 -5.67 10.29
CA ASP A 123 -17.60 -4.94 11.09
C ASP A 123 -16.16 -5.06 10.58
N PHE A 124 -15.90 -6.00 9.68
CA PHE A 124 -14.56 -6.23 9.13
C PHE A 124 -14.39 -5.45 7.83
N GLN A 125 -13.37 -4.61 7.76
CA GLN A 125 -13.01 -3.89 6.55
C GLN A 125 -11.94 -4.66 5.77
N GLU A 126 -12.21 -4.99 4.51
CA GLU A 126 -11.19 -5.51 3.60
C GLU A 126 -10.33 -4.36 3.06
N LEU A 127 -9.06 -4.35 3.44
CA LEU A 127 -8.12 -3.28 3.09
C LEU A 127 -7.21 -3.67 1.92
N LYS A 128 -7.04 -4.96 1.65
CA LYS A 128 -6.05 -5.48 0.71
C LYS A 128 -6.56 -5.30 -0.71
N LYS A 129 -5.76 -4.63 -1.53
CA LYS A 129 -6.08 -4.28 -2.91
C LYS A 129 -5.38 -5.21 -3.90
N THR A 130 -5.82 -5.11 -5.16
CA THR A 130 -5.28 -5.86 -6.29
C THR A 130 -3.76 -5.81 -6.33
N GLY A 131 -3.13 -6.98 -6.37
CA GLY A 131 -1.68 -7.17 -6.36
C GLY A 131 -1.07 -7.53 -5.00
N SER A 132 -1.85 -7.49 -3.92
CA SER A 132 -1.41 -8.00 -2.61
C SER A 132 -1.12 -9.49 -2.66
N ILE A 133 -0.06 -9.96 -1.98
CA ILE A 133 0.02 -11.35 -1.54
C ILE A 133 -0.73 -11.43 -0.21
N TYR A 134 -1.94 -12.00 -0.24
CA TYR A 134 -2.95 -11.86 0.81
C TYR A 134 -2.44 -12.26 2.21
N GLY A 135 -2.33 -11.27 3.10
CA GLY A 135 -1.88 -11.46 4.49
C GLY A 135 -0.37 -11.58 4.67
N ILE A 136 0.41 -11.47 3.60
CA ILE A 136 1.87 -11.60 3.61
C ILE A 136 2.54 -10.27 3.25
N ARG A 137 2.10 -9.67 2.13
CA ARG A 137 2.52 -8.36 1.65
C ARG A 137 1.32 -7.69 1.01
N ASN A 138 0.72 -6.78 1.76
CA ASN A 138 -0.52 -6.13 1.35
C ASN A 138 -0.23 -4.77 0.69
N VAL A 139 -0.99 -4.52 -0.37
CA VAL A 139 -1.13 -3.24 -1.04
C VAL A 139 -2.42 -2.60 -0.56
N TYR A 140 -2.37 -1.33 -0.15
CA TYR A 140 -3.53 -0.63 0.42
C TYR A 140 -4.06 0.50 -0.46
N TYR A 141 -3.28 1.00 -1.42
CA TYR A 141 -3.70 1.99 -2.40
C TYR A 141 -4.40 1.32 -3.59
N ASN A 142 -5.24 2.09 -4.29
CA ASN A 142 -5.88 1.59 -5.50
C ASN A 142 -4.85 1.52 -6.65
N THR A 143 -4.75 0.35 -7.30
CA THR A 143 -3.81 0.13 -8.41
C THR A 143 -4.47 0.27 -9.78
N VAL A 144 -5.76 -0.07 -9.88
CA VAL A 144 -6.57 -0.08 -11.12
C VAL A 144 -8.05 0.20 -10.79
N ASN A 145 -8.86 0.55 -11.79
CA ASN A 145 -10.29 0.82 -11.60
C ASN A 145 -11.15 -0.41 -11.95
N ASP A 146 -12.36 -0.45 -11.42
CA ASP A 146 -13.39 -1.38 -11.89
C ASP A 146 -13.87 -1.01 -13.30
N GLY A 147 -14.42 -2.00 -14.02
CA GLY A 147 -14.91 -1.83 -15.38
C GLY A 147 -13.81 -1.78 -16.45
N GLU A 148 -12.54 -1.68 -16.06
CA GLU A 148 -11.39 -1.61 -16.96
C GLU A 148 -10.61 -2.94 -16.97
N TRP A 149 -10.09 -3.31 -18.14
CA TRP A 149 -9.18 -4.45 -18.26
C TRP A 149 -7.79 -4.04 -17.79
N PHE A 150 -7.18 -4.89 -16.96
CA PHE A 150 -5.80 -4.72 -16.51
C PHE A 150 -5.01 -6.04 -16.61
N GLU A 151 -3.70 -5.92 -16.77
CA GLU A 151 -2.79 -7.07 -16.66
C GLU A 151 -2.40 -7.23 -15.18
N LEU A 152 -2.72 -8.39 -14.60
CA LEU A 152 -2.13 -8.85 -13.35
C LEU A 152 -1.08 -9.89 -13.69
N SER A 153 0.17 -9.68 -13.26
CA SER A 153 1.23 -10.65 -13.47
C SER A 153 2.05 -10.88 -12.21
N PHE A 154 2.56 -12.09 -12.07
CA PHE A 154 3.45 -12.41 -10.98
C PHE A 154 4.44 -13.50 -11.37
N LYS A 155 5.65 -13.39 -10.80
CA LYS A 155 6.75 -14.32 -11.02
C LYS A 155 7.08 -14.99 -9.69
N VAL A 156 7.10 -16.31 -9.68
CA VAL A 156 7.44 -17.12 -8.52
C VAL A 156 8.68 -17.92 -8.85
N VAL A 157 9.75 -17.75 -8.05
CA VAL A 157 11.02 -18.47 -8.23
C VAL A 157 11.55 -18.86 -6.86
N GLU A 158 11.61 -20.16 -6.60
CA GLU A 158 12.08 -20.77 -5.35
C GLU A 158 11.35 -20.18 -4.12
N ASN A 159 11.94 -19.19 -3.46
CA ASN A 159 11.43 -18.53 -2.27
C ASN A 159 10.99 -17.07 -2.50
N SER A 160 10.90 -16.61 -3.75
CA SER A 160 10.52 -15.23 -4.07
C SER A 160 9.24 -15.13 -4.91
N CYS A 161 8.50 -14.04 -4.72
CA CYS A 161 7.38 -13.65 -5.57
C CYS A 161 7.38 -12.14 -5.81
N GLU A 162 7.41 -11.77 -7.09
CA GLU A 162 7.17 -10.41 -7.56
C GLU A 162 5.75 -10.31 -8.12
N VAL A 163 5.01 -9.25 -7.79
CA VAL A 163 3.68 -8.98 -8.34
C VAL A 163 3.68 -7.62 -9.04
N LEU A 164 3.15 -7.59 -10.25
CA LEU A 164 3.00 -6.41 -11.08
C LEU A 164 1.53 -6.23 -11.50
N VAL A 165 1.07 -4.98 -11.49
CA VAL A 165 -0.23 -4.57 -12.00
C VAL A 165 0.01 -3.56 -13.12
N ASN A 166 -0.45 -3.85 -14.34
CA ASN A 166 -0.17 -3.06 -15.55
C ASN A 166 1.33 -2.75 -15.75
N GLY A 167 2.21 -3.72 -15.41
CA GLY A 167 3.66 -3.59 -15.53
C GLY A 167 4.34 -2.81 -14.39
N THR A 168 3.59 -2.25 -13.43
CA THR A 168 4.15 -1.59 -12.24
C THR A 168 4.30 -2.61 -11.12
N LYS A 169 5.53 -2.79 -10.60
CA LYS A 169 5.81 -3.66 -9.45
C LYS A 169 5.19 -3.08 -8.18
N VAL A 170 4.37 -3.88 -7.49
CA VAL A 170 3.69 -3.50 -6.24
C VAL A 170 4.07 -4.39 -5.06
N VAL A 171 4.61 -5.58 -5.31
CA VAL A 171 5.14 -6.50 -4.28
C VAL A 171 6.43 -7.16 -4.79
N ASP A 172 7.39 -7.35 -3.89
CA ASP A 172 8.62 -8.13 -4.05
C ASP A 172 8.88 -8.81 -2.70
N TYR A 173 8.42 -10.06 -2.59
CA TYR A 173 8.47 -10.82 -1.36
C TYR A 173 9.48 -11.94 -1.47
N ILE A 174 10.42 -11.99 -0.53
CA ILE A 174 11.36 -13.10 -0.38
C ILE A 174 11.08 -13.76 0.97
N GLN A 175 10.61 -15.01 0.92
CA GLN A 175 10.29 -15.78 2.11
C GLN A 175 11.57 -16.26 2.79
N PRO A 176 11.72 -16.04 4.11
CA PRO A 176 12.80 -16.65 4.89
C PRO A 176 12.60 -18.18 4.97
N ASP A 177 13.64 -18.91 5.36
CA ASP A 177 13.58 -20.37 5.51
C ASP A 177 12.59 -20.81 6.60
N GLU A 178 12.45 -20.03 7.67
CA GLU A 178 11.51 -20.26 8.79
C GLU A 178 10.54 -19.07 8.94
N PRO A 179 9.56 -18.90 8.03
CA PRO A 179 8.72 -17.73 8.02
C PRO A 179 7.72 -17.72 9.19
N TYR A 180 7.47 -16.56 9.78
CA TYR A 180 6.36 -16.40 10.70
C TYR A 180 5.03 -16.66 10.00
N ARG A 181 4.27 -17.63 10.51
CA ARG A 181 2.88 -17.89 10.12
C ARG A 181 2.04 -18.13 11.38
N PRO A 182 0.86 -17.51 11.54
CA PRO A 182 -0.03 -17.82 12.64
C PRO A 182 -0.51 -19.28 12.57
N LYS A 183 -1.09 -19.77 13.67
CA LYS A 183 -1.41 -21.20 13.85
C LYS A 183 -2.22 -21.81 12.70
N ASN A 184 -3.16 -21.06 12.13
CA ASN A 184 -4.08 -21.56 11.11
C ASN A 184 -3.55 -21.39 9.66
N ASP A 185 -2.39 -20.74 9.48
CA ASP A 185 -1.84 -20.39 8.16
C ASP A 185 -0.45 -21.00 7.91
N LYS A 186 -0.10 -22.07 8.64
CA LYS A 186 1.20 -22.74 8.55
C LYS A 186 1.53 -23.28 7.15
N LEU A 187 0.53 -23.50 6.31
CA LEU A 187 0.68 -24.03 4.95
C LEU A 187 0.78 -22.93 3.87
N LYS A 188 0.77 -21.65 4.26
CA LYS A 188 1.02 -20.52 3.36
C LYS A 188 2.52 -20.33 3.16
N VAL A 189 3.13 -21.21 2.38
CA VAL A 189 4.57 -21.20 2.06
C VAL A 189 4.79 -21.49 0.58
N PHE A 190 5.89 -20.99 0.03
CA PHE A 190 6.32 -21.38 -1.32
C PHE A 190 6.60 -22.87 -1.34
N SER A 191 6.04 -23.56 -2.32
CA SER A 191 6.20 -24.99 -2.52
C SER A 191 5.98 -25.33 -4.01
N SER A 192 5.32 -26.44 -4.29
CA SER A 192 4.84 -26.77 -5.62
C SER A 192 3.38 -27.15 -5.50
N GLY A 193 2.55 -26.73 -6.45
CA GLY A 193 1.12 -27.01 -6.38
C GLY A 193 0.33 -26.46 -7.55
N LYS A 194 -0.99 -26.54 -7.42
CA LYS A 194 -1.94 -26.08 -8.43
C LYS A 194 -2.10 -24.58 -8.44
N LEU A 195 -2.67 -24.10 -9.54
CA LEU A 195 -3.25 -22.77 -9.68
C LEU A 195 -4.77 -22.87 -9.50
N ALA A 196 -5.38 -21.89 -8.85
CA ALA A 196 -6.83 -21.78 -8.74
C ALA A 196 -7.31 -20.34 -8.86
N LEU A 197 -8.51 -20.14 -9.40
CA LEU A 197 -9.21 -18.85 -9.42
C LEU A 197 -10.31 -18.87 -8.37
N GLN A 198 -10.41 -17.83 -7.56
CA GLN A 198 -11.42 -17.74 -6.51
C GLN A 198 -12.71 -17.08 -7.01
N CYS A 199 -13.84 -17.74 -6.74
CA CYS A 199 -15.14 -17.09 -6.64
C CYS A 199 -15.37 -16.75 -5.17
N HIS A 200 -15.49 -15.47 -4.83
CA HIS A 200 -15.51 -15.02 -3.43
C HIS A 200 -16.94 -14.98 -2.86
N ASP A 201 -17.90 -14.39 -3.56
CA ASP A 201 -19.29 -14.29 -3.14
C ASP A 201 -20.22 -13.96 -4.32
N GLU A 202 -21.53 -14.01 -4.07
CA GLU A 202 -22.57 -13.78 -5.09
C GLU A 202 -22.58 -12.34 -5.63
N GLN A 203 -22.03 -11.38 -4.88
CA GLN A 203 -21.98 -9.96 -5.27
C GLN A 203 -20.76 -9.65 -6.14
N SER A 204 -19.71 -10.47 -6.04
CA SER A 204 -18.46 -10.31 -6.76
C SER A 204 -18.56 -10.88 -8.16
N LYS A 205 -18.23 -10.07 -9.17
CA LYS A 205 -18.19 -10.48 -10.57
C LYS A 205 -16.86 -10.10 -11.20
N VAL A 206 -16.07 -11.12 -11.54
CA VAL A 206 -14.72 -10.97 -12.09
C VAL A 206 -14.64 -11.68 -13.43
N TYR A 207 -13.87 -11.12 -14.35
CA TYR A 207 -13.70 -11.60 -15.70
C TYR A 207 -12.23 -11.88 -16.00
N PHE A 208 -11.95 -13.01 -16.64
CA PHE A 208 -10.62 -13.37 -17.14
C PHE A 208 -10.67 -13.56 -18.65
N LYS A 209 -9.93 -12.73 -19.39
CA LYS A 209 -9.85 -12.84 -20.86
C LYS A 209 -8.73 -13.76 -21.33
N SER A 210 -7.66 -13.85 -20.55
CA SER A 210 -6.48 -14.68 -20.83
C SER A 210 -5.78 -14.98 -19.51
N ILE A 211 -5.22 -16.18 -19.39
CA ILE A 211 -4.44 -16.66 -18.26
C ILE A 211 -3.27 -17.46 -18.85
N GLN A 212 -2.09 -16.87 -18.85
CA GLN A 212 -0.89 -17.45 -19.44
C GLN A 212 0.10 -17.83 -18.36
N VAL A 213 0.75 -18.98 -18.51
CA VAL A 213 1.82 -19.42 -17.63
C VAL A 213 3.07 -19.76 -18.43
N LYS A 214 4.23 -19.42 -17.89
CA LYS A 214 5.54 -19.83 -18.39
C LYS A 214 6.27 -20.56 -17.26
N PRO A 215 6.27 -21.90 -17.25
CA PRO A 215 7.02 -22.67 -16.25
C PRO A 215 8.52 -22.36 -16.36
N LEU A 216 9.16 -22.08 -15.24
CA LEU A 216 10.58 -21.75 -15.17
C LEU A 216 11.40 -22.94 -14.66
N PRO A 217 12.69 -23.03 -15.02
CA PRO A 217 13.59 -24.04 -14.45
C PRO A 217 13.80 -23.80 -12.95
N LYS A 218 14.39 -24.78 -12.28
CA LYS A 218 14.90 -24.62 -10.92
C LYS A 218 15.95 -23.51 -10.90
N ALA A 219 15.99 -22.74 -9.82
CA ALA A 219 16.97 -21.67 -9.61
C ALA A 219 17.60 -21.76 -8.21
N GLU A 220 18.51 -20.84 -7.92
CA GLU A 220 18.96 -20.61 -6.55
C GLU A 220 17.96 -19.73 -5.80
N LYS A 221 17.85 -19.95 -4.48
CA LYS A 221 17.04 -19.10 -3.61
C LYS A 221 17.57 -17.67 -3.63
N SER A 222 16.66 -16.70 -3.62
CA SER A 222 17.00 -15.28 -3.52
C SER A 222 17.40 -14.93 -2.08
N GLU A 223 18.39 -14.06 -1.93
CA GLU A 223 18.77 -13.47 -0.65
C GLU A 223 17.67 -12.51 -0.17
N MET A 224 17.42 -12.46 1.14
CA MET A 224 16.36 -11.61 1.69
C MET A 224 16.65 -10.12 1.52
N LEU A 225 15.61 -9.35 1.19
CA LEU A 225 15.68 -7.90 1.05
C LEU A 225 15.80 -7.16 2.41
N VAL A 226 15.36 -7.80 3.47
CA VAL A 226 15.25 -7.27 4.85
C VAL A 226 15.63 -8.36 5.84
N SER A 227 15.89 -8.02 7.10
CA SER A 227 16.16 -9.03 8.12
C SER A 227 14.92 -9.90 8.40
N LYS A 228 15.13 -11.08 8.97
CA LYS A 228 14.02 -12.00 9.32
C LYS A 228 13.10 -11.38 10.36
N GLU A 229 13.66 -10.67 11.33
CA GLU A 229 12.92 -9.98 12.38
C GLU A 229 12.00 -8.91 11.80
N TRP A 230 12.45 -8.20 10.76
CA TRP A 230 11.62 -7.25 10.04
C TRP A 230 10.52 -7.95 9.24
N ASP A 231 10.84 -9.03 8.51
CA ASP A 231 9.85 -9.82 7.78
C ASP A 231 8.75 -10.36 8.70
N ASP A 232 9.12 -10.93 9.84
CA ASP A 232 8.20 -11.47 10.82
C ASP A 232 7.29 -10.36 11.39
N LYS A 233 7.87 -9.18 11.69
CA LYS A 233 7.12 -8.01 12.18
C LYS A 233 6.07 -7.57 11.16
N VAL A 234 6.47 -7.35 9.92
CA VAL A 234 5.57 -6.90 8.84
C VAL A 234 4.50 -7.95 8.58
N THR A 235 4.89 -9.22 8.43
CA THR A 235 3.96 -10.32 8.15
C THR A 235 2.91 -10.46 9.25
N LYS A 236 3.29 -10.32 10.53
CA LYS A 236 2.34 -10.32 11.64
C LYS A 236 1.28 -9.21 11.51
N LEU A 237 1.71 -7.99 11.19
CA LEU A 237 0.81 -6.86 10.96
C LEU A 237 -0.15 -7.11 9.79
N MET A 238 0.36 -7.70 8.70
CA MET A 238 -0.45 -8.01 7.51
C MET A 238 -1.53 -9.07 7.80
N PHE A 239 -1.24 -10.08 8.62
CA PHE A 239 -2.23 -11.05 9.10
C PHE A 239 -3.25 -10.43 10.08
N GLU A 240 -2.83 -9.45 10.87
CA GLU A 240 -3.72 -8.66 11.76
C GLU A 240 -4.61 -7.66 11.00
N ASN A 241 -4.53 -7.63 9.66
CA ASN A 241 -5.18 -6.63 8.80
C ASN A 241 -4.76 -5.19 9.12
N PHE A 242 -3.60 -4.99 9.75
CA PHE A 242 -3.14 -3.66 10.16
C PHE A 242 -2.57 -2.89 8.94
N PRO A 243 -3.09 -1.70 8.63
CA PRO A 243 -2.64 -0.92 7.47
C PRO A 243 -1.27 -0.30 7.75
N LEU A 244 -0.21 -0.97 7.29
CA LEU A 244 1.15 -0.47 7.40
C LEU A 244 1.41 0.60 6.32
N ILE A 245 1.05 1.84 6.65
CA ILE A 245 1.12 2.99 5.75
C ILE A 245 1.83 4.14 6.47
N ASP A 246 2.82 4.75 5.82
CA ASP A 246 3.36 6.05 6.20
C ASP A 246 2.76 7.13 5.30
N PHE A 247 1.90 7.96 5.88
CA PHE A 247 1.14 8.99 5.19
C PHE A 247 1.89 10.34 5.08
N HIS A 248 3.11 10.46 5.61
CA HIS A 248 3.83 11.73 5.67
C HIS A 248 5.23 11.63 5.08
N VAL A 249 5.28 11.31 3.78
CA VAL A 249 6.53 11.22 3.01
C VAL A 249 6.70 12.41 2.07
N HIS A 250 7.89 12.99 2.09
CA HIS A 250 8.35 14.06 1.21
C HIS A 250 9.47 13.59 0.27
N LEU A 251 9.43 13.99 -1.00
CA LEU A 251 10.53 13.75 -1.95
C LEU A 251 11.64 14.81 -1.78
N LYS A 252 12.35 14.76 -0.64
CA LYS A 252 13.40 15.72 -0.24
C LYS A 252 14.79 15.09 -0.23
N GLY A 253 15.83 15.93 -0.23
CA GLY A 253 17.23 15.49 -0.15
C GLY A 253 17.71 14.62 -1.31
N GLY A 254 17.08 14.75 -2.49
CA GLY A 254 17.40 13.93 -3.67
C GLY A 254 16.61 12.62 -3.78
N LEU A 255 15.70 12.32 -2.86
CA LEU A 255 14.81 11.17 -2.97
C LEU A 255 13.90 11.28 -4.19
N THR A 256 13.97 10.29 -5.06
CA THR A 256 13.06 10.16 -6.20
C THR A 256 11.84 9.31 -5.84
N ILE A 257 10.76 9.46 -6.59
CA ILE A 257 9.56 8.62 -6.42
C ILE A 257 9.87 7.14 -6.68
N ALA A 258 10.77 6.82 -7.62
CA ALA A 258 11.18 5.45 -7.92
C ALA A 258 11.87 4.81 -6.71
N GLN A 259 12.78 5.53 -6.06
CA GLN A 259 13.44 5.06 -4.83
C GLN A 259 12.45 4.90 -3.67
N ALA A 260 11.46 5.80 -3.54
CA ALA A 260 10.41 5.65 -2.54
C ALA A 260 9.56 4.38 -2.80
N CYS A 261 9.20 4.11 -4.06
CA CYS A 261 8.47 2.90 -4.44
C CYS A 261 9.31 1.62 -4.22
N GLU A 262 10.59 1.63 -4.55
CA GLU A 262 11.51 0.51 -4.30
C GLU A 262 11.61 0.24 -2.79
N ASN A 263 11.76 1.30 -1.98
CA ASN A 263 11.80 1.17 -0.53
C ASN A 263 10.46 0.69 0.05
N SER A 264 9.32 1.08 -0.55
CA SER A 264 7.99 0.63 -0.15
C SER A 264 7.87 -0.87 -0.28
N VAL A 265 8.23 -1.38 -1.46
CA VAL A 265 8.19 -2.79 -1.81
C VAL A 265 9.17 -3.60 -0.95
N LYS A 266 10.39 -3.11 -0.76
CA LYS A 266 11.42 -3.72 0.10
C LYS A 266 10.97 -3.88 1.55
N LEU A 267 10.45 -2.80 2.14
CA LEU A 267 10.11 -2.77 3.57
C LEU A 267 8.70 -3.29 3.87
N GLY A 268 7.82 -3.39 2.87
CA GLY A 268 6.40 -3.69 3.05
C GLY A 268 5.60 -2.53 3.66
N ILE A 269 6.16 -1.31 3.69
CA ILE A 269 5.48 -0.09 4.11
C ILE A 269 4.89 0.58 2.87
N ASN A 270 3.58 0.83 2.86
CA ASN A 270 2.94 1.59 1.78
C ASN A 270 3.17 3.09 2.03
N TYR A 271 3.45 3.88 0.99
CA TYR A 271 3.73 5.31 1.16
C TYR A 271 2.64 6.20 0.60
N GLY A 272 2.32 7.23 1.38
CA GLY A 272 1.62 8.41 0.94
C GLY A 272 2.62 9.55 0.70
N ILE A 273 2.78 9.92 -0.57
CA ILE A 273 3.68 11.00 -0.98
C ILE A 273 2.89 12.29 -1.01
N ALA A 274 3.34 13.30 -0.25
CA ALA A 274 2.65 14.56 -0.12
C ALA A 274 3.55 15.74 -0.51
N PRO A 275 3.32 16.41 -1.66
CA PRO A 275 4.00 17.65 -1.96
C PRO A 275 3.49 18.76 -1.04
N ASN A 276 4.38 19.69 -0.70
CA ASN A 276 4.02 20.94 -0.03
C ASN A 276 3.18 21.80 -0.99
N CYS A 277 1.93 22.08 -0.62
CA CYS A 277 0.94 22.75 -1.47
C CYS A 277 0.43 24.04 -0.82
N GLY A 278 0.82 25.19 -1.36
CA GLY A 278 0.46 26.49 -0.80
C GLY A 278 1.21 27.65 -1.44
N LEU A 279 1.05 28.85 -0.88
CA LEU A 279 1.63 30.06 -1.44
C LEU A 279 3.18 29.96 -1.48
N LYS A 280 3.77 30.19 -2.67
CA LYS A 280 5.23 30.10 -2.93
C LYS A 280 5.82 28.69 -2.85
N PHE A 281 4.99 27.65 -2.87
CA PHE A 281 5.44 26.28 -3.05
C PHE A 281 5.36 25.86 -4.53
N PRO A 282 6.05 24.76 -4.92
CA PRO A 282 6.00 24.26 -6.30
C PRO A 282 4.58 23.93 -6.79
N VAL A 283 3.70 23.51 -5.87
CA VAL A 283 2.27 23.34 -6.11
C VAL A 283 1.55 24.47 -5.38
N THR A 284 0.96 25.42 -6.12
CA THR A 284 0.42 26.67 -5.56
C THR A 284 -0.94 27.08 -6.10
N ASP A 285 -1.49 26.34 -7.06
CA ASP A 285 -2.81 26.54 -7.66
C ASP A 285 -3.30 25.26 -8.36
N ASP A 286 -4.53 25.28 -8.88
CA ASP A 286 -5.12 24.14 -9.60
C ASP A 286 -4.30 23.66 -10.81
N THR A 287 -3.59 24.57 -11.48
CA THR A 287 -2.81 24.25 -12.70
C THR A 287 -1.56 23.46 -12.33
N SER A 288 -0.78 23.96 -11.37
CA SER A 288 0.41 23.29 -10.84
C SER A 288 0.06 21.98 -10.12
N LEU A 289 -1.10 21.90 -9.46
CA LEU A 289 -1.62 20.66 -8.88
C LEU A 289 -1.91 19.62 -9.97
N ALA A 290 -2.61 19.99 -11.04
CA ALA A 290 -2.89 19.09 -12.15
C ALA A 290 -1.59 18.57 -12.80
N ALA A 291 -0.61 19.46 -13.00
CA ALA A 291 0.71 19.08 -13.52
C ALA A 291 1.43 18.09 -12.59
N TYR A 292 1.37 18.30 -11.27
CA TYR A 292 1.90 17.33 -10.30
C TYR A 292 1.19 15.97 -10.42
N MET A 293 -0.13 15.96 -10.48
CA MET A 293 -0.92 14.72 -10.59
C MET A 293 -0.55 13.89 -11.82
N ASP A 294 -0.27 14.54 -12.95
CA ASP A 294 0.18 13.84 -14.15
C ASP A 294 1.50 13.09 -13.95
N THR A 295 2.38 13.56 -13.06
CA THR A 295 3.64 12.88 -12.76
C THR A 295 3.48 11.66 -11.86
N VAL A 296 2.41 11.60 -11.06
CA VAL A 296 2.21 10.55 -10.04
C VAL A 296 1.01 9.63 -10.30
N LYS A 297 0.15 9.91 -11.28
CA LYS A 297 -1.09 9.15 -11.54
C LYS A 297 -0.91 7.64 -11.78
N SER A 298 0.24 7.19 -12.27
CA SER A 298 0.54 5.77 -12.51
C SER A 298 1.45 5.15 -11.45
N GLN A 299 1.81 5.91 -10.42
CA GLN A 299 2.76 5.48 -9.39
C GLN A 299 2.03 4.68 -8.29
N PRO A 300 2.66 3.63 -7.74
CA PRO A 300 2.06 2.72 -6.76
C PRO A 300 2.14 3.32 -5.34
N ILE A 301 1.44 4.43 -5.13
CA ILE A 301 1.45 5.22 -3.89
C ILE A 301 0.05 5.73 -3.56
N PHE A 302 -0.15 6.14 -2.30
CA PHE A 302 -1.19 7.13 -1.98
C PHE A 302 -0.72 8.53 -2.36
N ARG A 303 -1.63 9.35 -2.85
CA ARG A 303 -1.40 10.75 -3.24
C ARG A 303 -1.89 11.65 -2.10
N GLY A 304 -0.97 12.12 -1.28
CA GLY A 304 -1.28 13.05 -0.18
C GLY A 304 -1.10 14.50 -0.61
N MET A 305 -1.72 15.42 0.11
CA MET A 305 -1.45 16.85 0.03
C MET A 305 -1.05 17.37 1.40
N GLN A 306 0.13 17.98 1.51
CA GLN A 306 0.42 18.84 2.66
C GLN A 306 -0.11 20.24 2.34
N ALA A 307 -1.23 20.60 2.95
CA ALA A 307 -1.79 21.94 2.88
C ALA A 307 -0.90 22.90 3.69
N GLU A 308 -0.25 23.83 3.00
CA GLU A 308 0.77 24.73 3.53
C GLU A 308 0.29 26.15 3.72
N GLY A 309 0.72 26.74 4.83
CA GLY A 309 0.24 28.05 5.27
C GLY A 309 -1.26 28.03 5.54
N ARG A 310 -1.85 29.20 5.72
CA ARG A 310 -3.31 29.35 5.94
C ARG A 310 -4.02 29.78 4.65
N GLU A 311 -3.24 30.23 3.68
CA GLU A 311 -3.68 30.78 2.40
C GLU A 311 -4.17 29.69 1.44
N TRP A 312 -3.77 28.42 1.62
CA TRP A 312 -4.08 27.31 0.70
C TRP A 312 -5.57 27.18 0.38
N VAL A 313 -6.45 27.48 1.35
CA VAL A 313 -7.92 27.44 1.17
C VAL A 313 -8.45 28.42 0.12
N THR A 314 -7.63 29.38 -0.29
CA THR A 314 -7.96 30.37 -1.33
C THR A 314 -7.26 30.09 -2.67
N LEU A 315 -6.33 29.14 -2.69
CA LEU A 315 -5.46 28.87 -3.85
C LEU A 315 -5.96 27.73 -4.72
N PHE A 316 -6.73 26.81 -4.14
CA PHE A 316 -7.18 25.60 -4.81
C PHE A 316 -8.70 25.53 -4.85
N SER A 317 -9.27 24.90 -5.88
CA SER A 317 -10.67 24.51 -5.92
C SER A 317 -10.92 23.20 -5.14
N PRO A 318 -12.13 22.98 -4.60
CA PRO A 318 -12.49 21.70 -4.01
C PRO A 318 -12.25 20.50 -4.94
N GLU A 319 -12.53 20.65 -6.23
CA GLU A 319 -12.37 19.62 -7.25
C GLU A 319 -10.89 19.27 -7.48
N ALA A 320 -10.00 20.27 -7.45
CA ALA A 320 -8.56 20.02 -7.57
C ALA A 320 -8.02 19.30 -6.34
N VAL A 321 -8.39 19.74 -5.14
CA VAL A 321 -7.98 19.11 -3.87
C VAL A 321 -8.49 17.66 -3.80
N ALA A 322 -9.71 17.38 -4.25
CA ALA A 322 -10.31 16.04 -4.22
C ALA A 322 -9.61 15.00 -5.11
N LYS A 323 -8.65 15.40 -5.95
CA LYS A 323 -7.76 14.49 -6.70
C LYS A 323 -6.73 13.80 -5.80
N PHE A 324 -6.37 14.39 -4.67
CA PHE A 324 -5.54 13.73 -3.65
C PHE A 324 -6.37 12.72 -2.88
N ASP A 325 -5.77 11.60 -2.48
CA ASP A 325 -6.40 10.57 -1.66
C ASP A 325 -6.71 11.09 -0.25
N TYR A 326 -5.85 11.97 0.29
CA TYR A 326 -6.00 12.59 1.60
C TYR A 326 -5.29 13.94 1.65
N VAL A 327 -5.75 14.82 2.56
CA VAL A 327 -5.15 16.14 2.82
C VAL A 327 -4.76 16.22 4.29
N PHE A 328 -3.59 16.78 4.57
CA PHE A 328 -3.17 17.04 5.94
C PHE A 328 -2.59 18.43 6.12
N THR A 329 -2.63 18.92 7.35
CA THR A 329 -2.03 20.21 7.71
C THR A 329 -1.57 20.20 9.18
N ASP A 330 -0.72 21.15 9.52
CA ASP A 330 -0.27 21.39 10.89
C ASP A 330 -0.83 22.70 11.46
N GLY A 331 -0.68 22.86 12.77
CA GLY A 331 -1.03 24.08 13.51
C GLY A 331 0.17 24.99 13.77
N MET A 332 1.29 24.81 13.06
CA MET A 332 2.59 25.41 13.41
C MET A 332 2.82 26.78 12.77
N THR A 333 1.83 27.32 12.06
CA THR A 333 1.93 28.61 11.35
C THR A 333 0.70 29.48 11.60
N TRP A 334 0.91 30.69 12.13
CA TRP A 334 -0.13 31.72 12.28
C TRP A 334 0.47 33.12 12.35
N THR A 335 -0.36 34.16 12.37
CA THR A 335 0.06 35.52 12.72
C THR A 335 -0.38 35.82 14.16
N ASP A 336 0.56 36.20 15.02
CA ASP A 336 0.28 36.46 16.43
C ASP A 336 -0.46 37.79 16.67
N HIS A 337 -0.84 38.08 17.91
CA HIS A 337 -1.54 39.30 18.29
C HIS A 337 -0.75 40.60 18.06
N LYS A 338 0.55 40.52 17.77
CA LYS A 338 1.42 41.67 17.43
C LYS A 338 1.66 41.79 15.93
N GLY A 339 1.04 40.95 15.11
CA GLY A 339 1.21 40.95 13.65
C GLY A 339 2.49 40.26 13.19
N ARG A 340 3.17 39.49 14.04
CA ARG A 340 4.37 38.72 13.66
C ARG A 340 3.95 37.39 13.06
N ARG A 341 4.54 37.00 11.94
CA ARG A 341 4.35 35.66 11.38
C ARG A 341 5.13 34.65 12.23
N MET A 342 4.41 33.65 12.73
CA MET A 342 4.92 32.54 13.51
C MET A 342 5.15 31.34 12.59
N ARG A 343 6.34 30.75 12.66
CA ARG A 343 6.67 29.44 12.11
C ARG A 343 7.47 28.69 13.16
N LEU A 344 6.82 27.74 13.86
CA LEU A 344 7.38 27.17 15.09
C LEU A 344 8.71 26.43 14.91
N TRP A 345 9.02 25.97 13.69
CA TRP A 345 10.27 25.27 13.38
C TRP A 345 11.43 26.21 13.00
N ILE A 346 11.18 27.52 12.90
CA ILE A 346 12.21 28.53 12.60
C ILE A 346 12.46 29.32 13.87
N LYS A 347 13.67 29.18 14.43
CA LYS A 347 14.05 29.78 15.72
C LYS A 347 13.83 31.29 15.75
N GLU A 348 14.12 31.97 14.64
CA GLU A 348 14.01 33.43 14.50
C GLU A 348 12.55 33.92 14.38
N GLU A 349 11.60 33.00 14.21
CA GLU A 349 10.17 33.30 14.00
C GLU A 349 9.26 32.62 15.04
N ALA A 350 9.84 31.89 15.99
CA ALA A 350 9.13 31.27 17.10
C ALA A 350 9.14 32.21 18.32
N PHE A 351 8.29 33.24 18.29
CA PHE A 351 8.19 34.21 19.38
C PHE A 351 7.38 33.67 20.57
N VAL A 352 8.03 33.45 21.70
CA VAL A 352 7.38 33.05 22.96
C VAL A 352 7.65 34.12 24.02
N ASP A 353 6.78 35.14 24.07
CA ASP A 353 6.91 36.23 25.05
C ASP A 353 6.35 35.81 26.44
N ASP A 354 5.31 34.99 26.45
CA ASP A 354 4.66 34.40 27.62
C ASP A 354 4.19 32.99 27.25
N GLU A 355 4.62 31.99 28.01
CA GLU A 355 4.41 30.59 27.67
C GLU A 355 2.94 30.19 27.73
N GLN A 356 2.17 30.73 28.67
CA GLN A 356 0.76 30.37 28.83
C GLN A 356 -0.09 31.01 27.73
N LYS A 357 0.15 32.30 27.42
CA LYS A 357 -0.51 32.97 26.29
C LYS A 357 -0.15 32.32 24.96
N PHE A 358 1.10 31.94 24.76
CA PHE A 358 1.52 31.20 23.57
C PHE A 358 0.73 29.90 23.42
N MET A 359 0.60 29.12 24.50
CA MET A 359 -0.14 27.86 24.47
C MET A 359 -1.64 28.07 24.21
N ASP A 360 -2.24 29.11 24.80
CA ASP A 360 -3.65 29.43 24.56
C ASP A 360 -3.90 29.85 23.10
N GLU A 361 -2.98 30.62 22.51
CA GLU A 361 -3.00 30.95 21.08
C GLU A 361 -2.84 29.69 20.22
N LEU A 362 -1.84 28.85 20.50
CA LEU A 362 -1.58 27.63 19.74
C LEU A 362 -2.81 26.71 19.73
N VAL A 363 -3.38 26.42 20.90
CA VAL A 363 -4.58 25.56 21.00
C VAL A 363 -5.77 26.20 20.29
N GLY A 364 -6.00 27.51 20.48
CA GLY A 364 -7.08 28.22 19.79
C GLY A 364 -6.93 28.23 18.26
N LYS A 365 -5.69 28.31 17.75
CA LYS A 365 -5.42 28.22 16.31
C LYS A 365 -5.63 26.82 15.78
N ILE A 366 -5.19 25.79 16.50
CA ILE A 366 -5.48 24.40 16.14
C ILE A 366 -7.00 24.17 16.10
N GLU A 367 -7.74 24.63 17.12
CA GLU A 367 -9.21 24.53 17.12
C GLU A 367 -9.83 25.24 15.91
N SER A 368 -9.38 26.46 15.59
CA SER A 368 -9.86 27.21 14.43
C SER A 368 -9.59 26.48 13.12
N VAL A 369 -8.39 25.96 12.92
CA VAL A 369 -8.01 25.25 11.69
C VAL A 369 -8.81 23.97 11.55
N LEU A 370 -8.83 23.11 12.58
CA LEU A 370 -9.46 21.79 12.48
C LEU A 370 -10.99 21.87 12.42
N SER A 371 -11.61 22.89 13.01
CA SER A 371 -13.06 23.11 12.91
C SER A 371 -13.50 23.71 11.58
N GLN A 372 -12.63 24.37 10.81
CA GLN A 372 -13.02 25.10 9.59
C GLN A 372 -12.41 24.55 8.31
N GLU A 373 -11.19 24.04 8.34
CA GLU A 373 -10.52 23.55 7.14
C GLU A 373 -10.93 22.10 6.84
N PRO A 374 -11.02 21.72 5.56
CA PRO A 374 -11.40 20.38 5.16
C PRO A 374 -10.17 19.47 5.02
N VAL A 375 -9.55 19.13 6.15
CA VAL A 375 -8.39 18.22 6.20
C VAL A 375 -8.77 16.85 6.79
N ASP A 376 -7.99 15.82 6.44
CA ASP A 376 -8.17 14.45 6.93
C ASP A 376 -7.28 14.15 8.14
N ILE A 377 -6.07 14.70 8.19
CA ILE A 377 -5.06 14.40 9.22
C ILE A 377 -4.45 15.69 9.77
N HIS A 378 -4.30 15.77 11.09
CA HIS A 378 -3.47 16.75 11.76
C HIS A 378 -2.05 16.20 12.00
N VAL A 379 -1.05 16.83 11.38
CA VAL A 379 0.35 16.38 11.39
C VAL A 379 1.25 17.31 12.20
N ASN A 380 2.46 16.82 12.53
CA ASN A 380 3.37 17.46 13.48
C ASN A 380 2.65 17.86 14.78
N PRO A 381 1.80 16.99 15.33
CA PRO A 381 0.84 17.39 16.32
C PRO A 381 1.55 17.81 17.59
N THR A 382 0.97 18.78 18.29
CA THR A 382 1.41 19.25 19.61
C THR A 382 2.83 19.82 19.67
N PHE A 383 3.48 20.04 18.51
CA PHE A 383 4.83 20.55 18.42
C PHE A 383 5.00 21.86 19.18
N LEU A 384 6.08 21.94 19.98
CA LEU A 384 6.51 23.17 20.64
C LEU A 384 7.89 23.57 20.11
N PRO A 385 8.14 24.87 19.89
CA PRO A 385 9.45 25.35 19.47
C PRO A 385 10.51 25.10 20.54
N ASP A 386 11.77 24.96 20.13
CA ASP A 386 12.92 24.59 20.99
C ASP A 386 13.00 25.37 22.31
N VAL A 387 12.63 26.66 22.28
CA VAL A 387 12.66 27.56 23.44
C VAL A 387 11.79 27.09 24.61
N ILE A 388 10.69 26.36 24.34
CA ILE A 388 9.78 25.84 25.37
C ILE A 388 9.55 24.32 25.27
N ALA A 389 10.18 23.64 24.31
CA ALA A 389 10.03 22.20 24.12
C ALA A 389 10.39 21.38 25.37
N ALA A 390 11.34 21.84 26.19
CA ALA A 390 11.70 21.18 27.46
C ALA A 390 10.57 21.18 28.51
N LYS A 391 9.55 22.04 28.36
CA LYS A 391 8.38 22.15 29.23
C LYS A 391 7.13 21.49 28.63
N TYR A 392 7.31 20.58 27.66
CA TYR A 392 6.19 20.01 26.90
C TYR A 392 5.06 19.46 27.79
N ASP A 393 5.38 18.59 28.75
CA ASP A 393 4.36 17.97 29.62
C ASP A 393 3.76 18.95 30.64
N GLU A 394 4.49 20.04 30.98
CA GLU A 394 3.98 21.11 31.84
C GLU A 394 2.97 22.00 31.08
N LEU A 395 3.29 22.32 29.82
CA LEU A 395 2.53 23.25 29.00
C LEU A 395 1.32 22.60 28.33
N TRP A 396 1.40 21.32 27.94
CA TRP A 396 0.25 20.53 27.51
C TRP A 396 -0.54 19.99 28.72
N THR A 397 -1.24 20.91 29.39
CA THR A 397 -2.13 20.59 30.51
C THR A 397 -3.29 19.70 30.08
N ASP A 398 -3.92 19.00 31.03
CA ASP A 398 -5.09 18.16 30.73
C ASP A 398 -6.22 18.92 30.04
N GLU A 399 -6.49 20.16 30.45
CA GLU A 399 -7.50 21.03 29.83
C GLU A 399 -7.19 21.31 28.36
N ARG A 400 -5.93 21.62 28.03
CA ARG A 400 -5.50 21.87 26.64
C ARG A 400 -5.54 20.60 25.80
N ILE A 401 -5.16 19.46 26.38
CA ILE A 401 -5.24 18.17 25.70
C ILE A 401 -6.70 17.81 25.43
N ASP A 402 -7.60 18.00 26.39
CA ASP A 402 -9.03 17.68 26.23
C ASP A 402 -9.65 18.53 25.13
N ARG A 403 -9.33 19.83 25.06
CA ARG A 403 -9.73 20.71 23.96
C ARG A 403 -9.21 20.23 22.59
N PHE A 404 -7.92 19.92 22.51
CA PHE A 404 -7.28 19.43 21.29
C PHE A 404 -7.90 18.11 20.79
N VAL A 405 -8.06 17.14 21.69
CA VAL A 405 -8.67 15.85 21.36
C VAL A 405 -10.13 16.01 20.96
N LYS A 406 -10.87 16.88 21.66
CA LYS A 406 -12.28 17.15 21.33
C LYS A 406 -12.43 17.69 19.92
N VAL A 407 -11.62 18.67 19.50
CA VAL A 407 -11.77 19.24 18.15
C VAL A 407 -11.43 18.24 17.05
N LEU A 408 -10.45 17.34 17.28
CA LEU A 408 -10.16 16.23 16.36
C LEU A 408 -11.38 15.29 16.22
N ALA A 409 -11.94 14.86 17.35
CA ALA A 409 -13.07 13.93 17.39
C ALA A 409 -14.34 14.53 16.76
N ASP A 410 -14.69 15.77 17.13
CA ASP A 410 -15.87 16.47 16.62
C ASP A 410 -15.83 16.65 15.10
N ASN A 411 -14.63 16.76 14.50
CA ASN A 411 -14.46 17.03 13.08
C ASN A 411 -13.98 15.81 12.27
N ASN A 412 -13.85 14.64 12.91
CA ASN A 412 -13.37 13.40 12.29
C ASN A 412 -12.02 13.60 11.55
N VAL A 413 -11.09 14.29 12.22
CA VAL A 413 -9.71 14.49 11.77
C VAL A 413 -8.80 13.51 12.51
N ALA A 414 -8.01 12.75 11.77
CA ALA A 414 -7.06 11.80 12.32
C ALA A 414 -5.84 12.51 12.94
N LEU A 415 -5.24 11.88 13.94
CA LEU A 415 -4.05 12.34 14.63
C LEU A 415 -2.82 11.56 14.16
N GLU A 416 -1.82 12.26 13.65
CA GLU A 416 -0.55 11.63 13.30
C GLU A 416 0.20 11.13 14.55
N ILE A 417 0.79 9.93 14.45
CA ILE A 417 1.88 9.48 15.31
C ILE A 417 3.16 9.74 14.52
N ASN A 418 3.88 10.80 14.90
CA ASN A 418 5.01 11.30 14.15
C ASN A 418 6.30 10.63 14.61
N ALA A 419 6.93 9.83 13.73
CA ALA A 419 8.11 9.05 14.08
C ALA A 419 9.37 9.92 14.27
N ARG A 420 9.46 11.06 13.59
CA ARG A 420 10.62 11.96 13.66
C ARG A 420 10.67 12.72 14.97
N TYR A 421 9.57 13.37 15.33
CA TYR A 421 9.49 14.16 16.56
C TYR A 421 9.14 13.31 17.78
N LYS A 422 8.66 12.07 17.57
CA LYS A 422 8.10 11.20 18.62
C LYS A 422 6.98 11.89 19.39
N LEU A 423 6.11 12.55 18.64
CA LEU A 423 4.96 13.32 19.11
C LEU A 423 3.66 12.76 18.52
N PRO A 424 2.53 12.96 19.21
CA PRO A 424 2.37 13.58 20.53
C PRO A 424 2.76 12.60 21.66
N SER A 425 2.80 13.06 22.92
CA SER A 425 3.12 12.16 24.04
C SER A 425 2.08 11.05 24.21
N GLU A 426 2.48 9.95 24.86
CA GLU A 426 1.60 8.80 25.12
C GLU A 426 0.32 9.21 25.86
N LYS A 427 0.40 10.19 26.77
CA LYS A 427 -0.76 10.76 27.50
C LYS A 427 -1.82 11.29 26.53
N ILE A 428 -1.40 12.06 25.52
CA ILE A 428 -2.30 12.65 24.52
C ILE A 428 -2.87 11.56 23.62
N LEU A 429 -2.04 10.61 23.19
CA LEU A 429 -2.47 9.50 22.35
C LEU A 429 -3.51 8.60 23.04
N ARG A 430 -3.38 8.35 24.35
CA ARG A 430 -4.38 7.61 25.13
C ARG A 430 -5.72 8.33 25.16
N LYS A 431 -5.73 9.64 25.47
CA LYS A 431 -6.95 10.47 25.44
C LYS A 431 -7.58 10.51 24.04
N ALA A 432 -6.78 10.65 22.99
CA ALA A 432 -7.25 10.62 21.61
C ALA A 432 -7.93 9.28 21.26
N LYS A 433 -7.32 8.15 21.65
CA LYS A 433 -7.91 6.82 21.45
C LYS A 433 -9.23 6.66 22.20
N GLU A 434 -9.29 7.08 23.46
CA GLU A 434 -10.52 7.04 24.28
C GLU A 434 -11.65 7.87 23.66
N ALA A 435 -11.32 8.98 22.99
CA ALA A 435 -12.27 9.81 22.26
C ALA A 435 -12.64 9.27 20.86
N GLY A 436 -12.09 8.13 20.44
CA GLY A 436 -12.36 7.51 19.14
C GLY A 436 -11.65 8.16 17.94
N VAL A 437 -10.67 9.04 18.19
CA VAL A 437 -9.86 9.66 17.13
C VAL A 437 -9.05 8.58 16.41
N LYS A 438 -9.04 8.64 15.07
CA LYS A 438 -8.22 7.74 14.24
C LYS A 438 -6.77 8.20 14.19
N PHE A 439 -5.85 7.28 13.93
CA PHE A 439 -4.42 7.56 13.87
C PHE A 439 -3.85 7.36 12.47
N SER A 440 -2.86 8.17 12.10
CA SER A 440 -1.98 7.90 10.95
C SER A 440 -0.54 7.73 11.43
N PHE A 441 0.29 7.03 10.67
CA PHE A 441 1.73 7.05 10.89
C PHE A 441 2.40 8.00 9.91
N GLY A 442 3.46 8.66 10.36
CA GLY A 442 4.20 9.63 9.56
C GLY A 442 5.69 9.63 9.88
N THR A 443 6.55 9.46 8.88
CA THR A 443 8.00 9.68 9.07
C THR A 443 8.34 11.16 9.13
N ASN A 444 7.65 12.00 8.35
CA ASN A 444 7.98 13.40 8.14
C ASN A 444 9.48 13.58 7.82
N ASN A 445 9.96 12.82 6.83
CA ASN A 445 11.36 12.82 6.44
C ASN A 445 11.81 14.19 5.90
N THR A 446 13.05 14.57 6.20
CA THR A 446 13.68 15.81 5.69
C THR A 446 14.72 15.57 4.61
N GLY A 447 15.18 14.33 4.47
CA GLY A 447 16.21 13.91 3.52
C GLY A 447 15.78 12.65 2.78
N ALA A 448 16.74 12.03 2.11
CA ALA A 448 16.45 10.84 1.30
C ALA A 448 16.26 9.56 2.09
N ASP A 449 16.71 9.52 3.35
CA ASP A 449 16.40 8.42 4.25
C ASP A 449 15.00 8.60 4.85
N LEU A 450 14.10 7.65 4.55
CA LEU A 450 12.73 7.63 5.07
C LEU A 450 12.68 7.05 6.49
N GLY A 451 13.63 6.21 6.89
CA GLY A 451 13.55 5.45 8.13
C GLY A 451 12.46 4.36 8.10
N THR A 452 12.13 3.83 9.29
CA THR A 452 11.38 2.57 9.49
C THR A 452 10.18 2.71 10.42
N ILE A 453 9.74 3.94 10.74
CA ILE A 453 8.60 4.24 11.65
C ILE A 453 8.61 3.46 12.98
N ASP A 454 9.77 3.10 13.53
CA ASP A 454 9.86 2.21 14.70
C ASP A 454 9.12 2.76 15.94
N TYR A 455 9.13 4.08 16.14
CA TYR A 455 8.33 4.72 17.19
C TYR A 455 6.82 4.46 17.04
N CYS A 456 6.32 4.44 15.80
CA CYS A 456 4.91 4.16 15.54
C CYS A 456 4.54 2.72 15.94
N PHE A 457 5.45 1.75 15.73
CA PHE A 457 5.26 0.38 16.21
C PHE A 457 5.23 0.30 17.74
N GLU A 458 6.11 1.03 18.42
CA GLU A 458 6.11 1.10 19.88
C GLU A 458 4.76 1.61 20.41
N ILE A 459 4.24 2.69 19.81
CA ILE A 459 2.94 3.26 20.17
C ILE A 459 1.78 2.30 19.85
N LYS A 460 1.81 1.62 18.69
CA LYS A 460 0.82 0.59 18.34
C LYS A 460 0.69 -0.42 19.47
N GLU A 461 1.81 -1.00 19.90
CA GLU A 461 1.81 -2.06 20.92
C GLU A 461 1.38 -1.51 22.29
N LYS A 462 1.90 -0.35 22.71
CA LYS A 462 1.57 0.29 24.00
C LYS A 462 0.10 0.66 24.15
N LEU A 463 -0.55 1.05 23.05
CA LEU A 463 -1.96 1.44 23.04
C LEU A 463 -2.88 0.31 22.57
N GLY A 464 -2.34 -0.81 22.08
CA GLY A 464 -3.12 -1.88 21.47
C GLY A 464 -3.92 -1.39 20.25
N LEU A 465 -3.29 -0.62 19.36
CA LEU A 465 -3.95 -0.12 18.14
C LEU A 465 -4.21 -1.29 17.18
N THR A 466 -5.42 -1.30 16.63
CA THR A 466 -5.90 -2.22 15.61
C THR A 466 -6.16 -1.46 14.30
N TYR A 467 -6.46 -2.16 13.21
CA TYR A 467 -6.82 -1.50 11.95
C TYR A 467 -8.01 -0.54 12.09
N LYS A 468 -8.92 -0.80 13.04
CA LYS A 468 -10.07 0.07 13.31
C LYS A 468 -9.68 1.40 13.91
N ASP A 469 -8.50 1.50 14.52
CA ASP A 469 -7.98 2.74 15.09
C ASP A 469 -7.23 3.59 14.05
N MET A 470 -6.95 3.03 12.87
CA MET A 470 -6.13 3.69 11.85
C MET A 470 -6.98 4.46 10.83
N PHE A 471 -6.43 5.56 10.35
CA PHE A 471 -6.96 6.33 9.24
C PHE A 471 -6.81 5.55 7.93
N MET A 472 -7.86 5.59 7.11
CA MET A 472 -7.84 5.19 5.71
C MET A 472 -8.52 6.29 4.88
N PRO A 473 -8.02 6.61 3.67
CA PRO A 473 -8.65 7.56 2.78
C PRO A 473 -10.14 7.28 2.56
N LYS A 474 -10.95 8.35 2.60
CA LYS A 474 -12.40 8.29 2.39
C LYS A 474 -12.72 8.10 0.91
N LYS A 475 -13.93 7.60 0.62
CA LYS A 475 -14.45 7.58 -0.75
C LYS A 475 -14.46 8.98 -1.31
N HIS A 476 -14.37 9.10 -2.64
CA HIS A 476 -14.34 10.39 -3.32
C HIS A 476 -15.46 11.34 -2.83
N THR A 477 -16.71 10.87 -2.79
CA THR A 477 -17.89 11.65 -2.37
C THR A 477 -17.91 12.03 -0.88
N GLU A 478 -17.07 11.40 -0.06
CA GLU A 478 -17.01 11.58 1.39
C GLU A 478 -15.79 12.42 1.82
N LYS A 479 -14.93 12.83 0.86
CA LYS A 479 -13.75 13.62 1.15
C LYS A 479 -14.15 14.95 1.81
N PRO A 480 -13.45 15.39 2.89
CA PRO A 480 -13.83 16.59 3.63
C PRO A 480 -14.00 17.82 2.73
N VAL A 481 -13.16 17.97 1.71
CA VAL A 481 -13.20 19.14 0.82
C VAL A 481 -14.48 19.21 -0.02
N LEU A 482 -15.08 18.07 -0.35
CA LEU A 482 -16.35 18.01 -1.09
C LEU A 482 -17.57 18.15 -0.17
N VAL A 483 -17.47 17.65 1.06
CA VAL A 483 -18.59 17.67 2.03
C VAL A 483 -18.68 19.01 2.77
N LYS A 484 -17.55 19.53 3.24
CA LYS A 484 -17.45 20.76 4.04
C LYS A 484 -17.24 22.01 3.18
N GLY A 485 -16.61 21.84 2.01
CA GLY A 485 -16.13 22.94 1.19
C GLY A 485 -14.89 23.62 1.79
N LEU A 486 -14.34 24.58 1.04
CA LEU A 486 -13.27 25.46 1.52
C LEU A 486 -13.87 26.66 2.27
N PRO A 487 -13.26 27.11 3.37
CA PRO A 487 -13.74 28.27 4.11
C PRO A 487 -13.63 29.55 3.25
N ALA A 488 -14.60 30.46 3.41
CA ALA A 488 -14.66 31.70 2.64
C ALA A 488 -13.56 32.73 2.99
N LYS A 489 -12.84 32.50 4.10
CA LYS A 489 -11.75 33.34 4.58
C LYS A 489 -10.61 32.44 5.04
N ILE A 490 -9.40 32.98 5.01
CA ILE A 490 -8.21 32.38 5.61
C ILE A 490 -8.50 32.08 7.08
N THR A 491 -8.22 30.85 7.52
CA THR A 491 -8.43 30.43 8.91
C THR A 491 -7.16 30.65 9.73
N GLY A 492 -7.32 30.83 11.04
CA GLY A 492 -6.19 31.12 11.93
C GLY A 492 -5.77 32.57 11.89
#